data_AF-A0A1G3C330-F1
#
_entry.id   AF-A0A1G3C330-F1
#
_cell.length_a   1.000
_cell.length_b   1.000
_cell.length_c   1.000
_cell.angle_alpha   90.00
_cell.angle_beta   90.00
_cell.angle_gamma   90.00
#
_symmetry.space_group_name_H-M   'P 1'
#
loop_
_entity.id
_entity.type
_entity.pdbx_description
1 polymer ?
#
loop_
_entity_poly.entity_id
_entity_poly.type
_entity_poly.pdbx_seq_one_letter_code
_entity_poly.pdbx_strand_id
1 'polypeptide(L)'
;MEKMKKFSLPILLTILVIALAALAIIYLNIAQYSAVGSLIGGFGSVLAVIWFFTSLQYQAQQLEEQRTQFSTELKQIRENSRRNALILAKDILNDAERRALAQNPEMKSIFDIMTAYYGQFSDLKSILEERDPTIVQQHVEAWTKREAPASILMNGIKNAAEIYFSAIGQNNIDYSKDAEGFVHIYGDQLWKLPFFQTYQNVATIVAKLMIVLLSRRNAAFLAIQVITCIIADEGKVKGNYIIKEIENHKKKGYPLPRIAEIYLENN
;
A
#
# COMPACT_ATOMS: atom_id res chain seq x y z
N MET A 1 4.10 22.23 -41.18
CA MET A 1 4.05 23.48 -41.97
C MET A 1 4.02 24.74 -41.09
N GLU A 2 3.42 24.70 -39.91
CA GLU A 2 3.36 25.84 -38.97
C GLU A 2 4.71 26.17 -38.30
N LYS A 3 5.55 25.16 -38.00
CA LYS A 3 6.91 25.33 -37.45
C LYS A 3 7.86 26.11 -38.38
N MET A 4 7.70 26.04 -39.71
CA MET A 4 8.55 26.75 -40.67
C MET A 4 8.19 28.24 -40.82
N LYS A 5 6.92 28.63 -40.62
CA LYS A 5 6.49 30.03 -40.71
C LYS A 5 6.93 30.89 -39.52
N LYS A 6 7.19 30.28 -38.36
CA LYS A 6 7.59 31.01 -37.13
C LYS A 6 9.09 31.37 -37.11
N PHE A 7 9.95 30.55 -37.71
CA PHE A 7 11.38 30.86 -37.82
C PHE A 7 11.72 31.85 -38.93
N SER A 8 10.88 31.96 -39.97
CA SER A 8 11.13 32.91 -41.07
C SER A 8 10.88 34.37 -40.66
N LEU A 9 9.99 34.64 -39.70
CA LEU A 9 9.65 35.99 -39.25
C LEU A 9 10.80 36.75 -38.57
N PRO A 10 11.51 36.21 -37.56
CA PRO A 10 12.63 36.92 -36.91
C PRO A 10 13.83 37.08 -37.84
N ILE A 11 14.06 36.12 -38.75
CA ILE A 11 15.11 36.22 -39.77
C ILE A 11 14.78 37.36 -40.75
N LEU A 12 13.52 37.44 -41.21
CA LEU A 12 13.06 38.50 -42.11
C LEU A 12 13.10 39.89 -41.43
N LEU A 13 12.72 39.97 -40.16
CA LEU A 13 12.83 41.20 -39.36
C LEU A 13 14.29 41.63 -39.15
N THR A 14 15.20 40.68 -38.93
CA THR A 14 16.65 40.96 -38.82
C THR A 14 17.19 41.51 -40.14
N ILE A 15 16.84 40.90 -41.27
CA ILE A 15 17.23 41.37 -42.62
C ILE A 15 16.70 42.79 -42.87
N LEU A 16 15.44 43.05 -42.51
CA LEU A 16 14.83 44.38 -42.65
C LEU A 16 15.55 45.44 -41.81
N VAL A 17 15.87 45.13 -40.56
CA VAL A 17 16.59 46.06 -39.66
C VAL A 17 17.99 46.35 -40.18
N ILE A 18 18.70 45.35 -40.70
CA ILE A 18 20.03 45.53 -41.31
C ILE A 18 19.93 46.39 -42.58
N ALA A 19 18.93 46.16 -43.44
CA ALA A 19 18.71 46.95 -44.64
C ALA A 19 18.38 48.41 -44.33
N LEU A 20 17.54 48.66 -43.32
CA LEU A 20 17.21 50.01 -42.84
C LEU A 20 18.43 50.71 -42.23
N ALA A 21 19.26 49.99 -41.47
CA ALA A 21 20.51 50.54 -40.93
C ALA A 21 21.49 50.93 -42.04
N ALA A 22 21.65 50.08 -43.05
CA ALA A 22 22.50 50.37 -44.21
C ALA A 22 22.00 51.58 -45.01
N LEU A 23 20.69 51.67 -45.26
CA LEU A 23 20.09 52.83 -45.91
C LEU A 23 20.29 54.12 -45.10
N ALA A 24 20.06 54.08 -43.79
CA ALA A 24 20.26 55.25 -42.93
C ALA A 24 21.72 55.74 -42.95
N ILE A 25 22.70 54.83 -42.98
CA ILE A 25 24.12 55.15 -43.05
C ILE A 25 24.49 55.78 -44.40
N ILE A 26 23.94 55.29 -45.52
CA ILE A 26 24.24 55.82 -46.87
C ILE A 26 23.73 57.25 -47.06
N TYR A 27 22.61 57.62 -46.43
CA TYR A 27 22.00 58.95 -46.55
C TYR A 27 22.51 59.98 -45.52
N LEU A 28 23.43 59.60 -44.62
CA LEU A 28 24.02 60.50 -43.63
C LEU A 28 25.29 61.18 -44.14
N ASN A 29 25.38 62.49 -43.91
CA ASN A 29 26.54 63.29 -44.28
C ASN A 29 27.73 63.00 -43.34
N ILE A 30 28.95 62.87 -43.89
CA ILE A 30 30.17 62.40 -43.21
C ILE A 30 30.55 63.24 -41.97
N ALA A 31 30.03 64.47 -41.84
CA ALA A 31 30.29 65.35 -40.70
C ALA A 31 29.57 64.97 -39.38
N GLN A 32 28.70 63.96 -39.36
CA GLN A 32 27.86 63.60 -38.18
C GLN A 32 28.17 62.21 -37.60
N TYR A 33 29.44 61.92 -37.30
CA TYR A 33 29.88 60.63 -36.73
C TYR A 33 29.13 60.22 -35.44
N SER A 34 28.71 61.18 -34.61
CA SER A 34 27.91 60.90 -33.41
C SER A 34 26.53 60.31 -33.74
N ALA A 35 25.90 60.72 -34.84
CA ALA A 35 24.59 60.22 -35.26
C ALA A 35 24.66 58.77 -35.76
N VAL A 36 25.79 58.39 -36.38
CA VAL A 36 26.05 57.01 -36.82
C VAL A 36 26.16 56.06 -35.61
N GLY A 37 26.87 56.47 -34.54
CA GLY A 37 26.97 55.68 -33.32
C GLY A 37 25.63 55.45 -32.63
N SER A 38 24.79 56.49 -32.54
CA SER A 38 23.43 56.37 -31.98
C SER A 38 22.51 55.48 -32.82
N LEU A 39 22.62 55.51 -34.16
CA LEU A 39 21.86 54.64 -35.04
C LEU A 39 22.30 53.17 -34.91
N ILE A 40 23.60 52.89 -34.88
CA ILE A 40 24.11 51.54 -34.66
C ILE A 40 23.65 51.00 -33.30
N GLY A 41 23.70 51.82 -32.24
CA GLY A 41 23.16 51.45 -30.92
C GLY A 41 21.65 51.19 -30.95
N GLY A 42 20.89 52.04 -31.63
CA GLY A 42 19.44 51.90 -31.80
C GLY A 42 19.07 50.61 -32.54
N PHE A 43 19.63 50.37 -33.73
CA PHE A 43 19.37 49.16 -34.51
C PHE A 43 19.88 47.89 -33.81
N GLY A 44 21.02 47.97 -33.10
CA GLY A 44 21.53 46.88 -32.27
C GLY A 44 20.58 46.50 -31.13
N SER A 45 19.97 47.49 -30.47
CA SER A 45 18.97 47.24 -29.42
C SER A 45 17.70 46.59 -29.95
N VAL A 46 17.21 47.00 -31.13
CA VAL A 46 16.04 46.41 -31.78
C VAL A 46 16.31 44.96 -32.18
N LEU A 47 17.48 44.68 -32.74
CA LEU A 47 17.90 43.30 -33.04
C LEU A 47 17.97 42.45 -31.77
N ALA A 48 18.54 42.98 -30.68
CA ALA A 48 18.60 42.27 -29.41
C ALA A 48 17.20 41.93 -28.87
N VAL A 49 16.23 42.85 -28.97
CA VAL A 49 14.84 42.61 -28.56
C VAL A 49 14.17 41.53 -29.42
N ILE A 50 14.34 41.57 -30.75
CA ILE A 50 13.80 40.56 -31.66
C ILE A 50 14.33 39.18 -31.29
N TRP A 51 15.64 39.04 -31.10
CA TRP A 51 16.26 37.77 -30.74
C TRP A 51 15.92 37.31 -29.33
N PHE A 52 15.82 38.23 -28.37
CA PHE A 52 15.39 37.92 -27.01
C PHE A 52 13.96 37.38 -26.97
N PHE A 53 13.02 38.06 -27.64
CA PHE A 53 11.63 37.60 -27.74
C PHE A 53 11.53 36.25 -28.46
N THR A 54 12.29 36.06 -29.53
CA THR A 54 12.37 34.77 -30.24
C THR A 54 12.90 33.66 -29.32
N SER A 55 13.93 33.95 -28.52
CA SER A 55 14.48 33.00 -27.54
C SER A 55 13.44 32.64 -26.47
N LEU A 56 12.69 33.61 -25.95
CA LEU A 56 11.62 33.36 -24.98
C LEU A 56 10.51 32.49 -25.55
N GLN A 57 10.08 32.74 -26.79
CA GLN A 57 9.08 31.91 -27.46
C GLN A 57 9.58 30.48 -27.65
N TYR A 58 10.85 30.32 -28.05
CA TYR A 58 11.46 29.01 -28.20
C TYR A 58 11.56 28.27 -26.86
N GLN A 59 11.99 28.93 -25.80
CA GLN A 59 12.04 28.35 -24.44
C GLN A 59 10.64 27.96 -23.95
N ALA A 60 9.62 28.80 -24.18
CA ALA A 60 8.24 28.48 -23.82
C ALA A 60 7.74 27.22 -24.54
N GLN A 61 8.04 27.08 -25.83
CA GLN A 61 7.68 25.89 -26.59
C GLN A 61 8.43 24.64 -26.09
N GLN A 62 9.73 24.76 -25.79
CA GLN A 62 10.50 23.65 -25.21
C GLN A 62 9.93 23.21 -23.86
N LEU A 63 9.52 24.14 -23.01
CA LEU A 63 8.88 23.83 -21.73
C LEU A 63 7.54 23.11 -21.93
N GLU A 64 6.76 23.48 -22.93
CA GLU A 64 5.50 22.80 -23.26
C GLU A 64 5.74 21.37 -23.78
N GLU A 65 6.72 21.19 -24.66
CA GLU A 65 7.15 19.88 -25.15
C GLU A 65 7.65 19.00 -23.98
N GLN A 66 8.47 19.56 -23.08
CA GLN A 66 8.94 18.86 -21.87
C GLN A 66 7.80 18.49 -20.91
N ARG A 67 6.86 19.40 -20.63
CA ARG A 67 5.68 19.10 -19.79
C ARG A 67 4.87 17.94 -20.35
N THR A 68 4.70 17.91 -21.67
CA THR A 68 3.96 16.84 -22.35
C THR A 68 4.71 15.51 -22.21
N GLN A 69 6.02 15.50 -22.43
CA GLN A 69 6.88 14.33 -22.24
C GLN A 69 6.83 13.82 -20.80
N PHE A 70 7.07 14.68 -19.80
CA PHE A 70 6.99 14.32 -18.39
C PHE A 70 5.61 13.77 -18.01
N SER A 71 4.52 14.37 -18.51
CA SER A 71 3.18 13.86 -18.22
C SER A 71 2.96 12.45 -18.76
N THR A 72 3.57 12.12 -19.90
CA THR A 72 3.47 10.80 -20.54
C THR A 72 4.33 9.79 -19.81
N GLU A 73 5.58 10.15 -19.49
CA GLU A 73 6.50 9.32 -18.71
C GLU A 73 5.92 9.03 -17.32
N LEU A 74 5.36 10.02 -16.63
CA LEU A 74 4.72 9.80 -15.33
C LEU A 74 3.54 8.84 -15.40
N LYS A 75 2.73 8.89 -16.47
CA LYS A 75 1.65 7.91 -16.69
C LYS A 75 2.22 6.51 -16.87
N GLN A 76 3.23 6.34 -17.72
CA GLN A 76 3.90 5.05 -17.94
C GLN A 76 4.53 4.50 -16.66
N ILE A 77 5.21 5.34 -15.88
CA ILE A 77 5.82 4.95 -14.60
C ILE A 77 4.73 4.48 -13.62
N ARG A 78 3.60 5.19 -13.52
CA ARG A 78 2.48 4.80 -12.66
C ARG A 78 1.86 3.47 -13.09
N GLU A 79 1.65 3.27 -14.39
CA GLU A 79 1.11 2.01 -14.92
C GLU A 79 2.07 0.84 -14.68
N ASN A 80 3.36 1.03 -14.92
CA ASN A 80 4.40 0.03 -14.65
C ASN A 80 4.50 -0.27 -13.14
N SER A 81 4.46 0.75 -12.29
CA SER A 81 4.45 0.59 -10.84
C SER A 81 3.24 -0.23 -10.38
N ARG A 82 2.03 0.10 -10.86
CA ARG A 82 0.80 -0.65 -10.57
C ARG A 82 0.91 -2.11 -11.02
N ARG A 83 1.45 -2.37 -12.21
CA ARG A 83 1.64 -3.73 -12.73
C ARG A 83 2.63 -4.51 -11.89
N ASN A 84 3.77 -3.92 -11.55
CA ASN A 84 4.80 -4.56 -10.73
C ASN A 84 4.28 -4.87 -9.32
N ALA A 85 3.51 -3.95 -8.74
CA ALA A 85 2.86 -4.17 -7.45
C ALA A 85 1.86 -5.32 -7.50
N LEU A 86 1.08 -5.46 -8.58
CA LEU A 86 0.17 -6.61 -8.76
C LEU A 86 0.91 -7.94 -8.88
N ILE A 87 2.06 -7.95 -9.57
CA ILE A 87 2.89 -9.16 -9.69
C ILE A 87 3.44 -9.54 -8.31
N LEU A 88 3.99 -8.56 -7.57
CA LEU A 88 4.51 -8.82 -6.24
C LEU A 88 3.42 -9.24 -5.24
N ALA A 89 2.24 -8.63 -5.33
CA ALA A 89 1.05 -9.04 -4.57
C ALA A 89 0.65 -10.49 -4.89
N LYS A 90 0.66 -10.89 -6.17
CA LYS A 90 0.41 -12.28 -6.59
C LYS A 90 1.41 -13.24 -5.95
N ASP A 91 2.70 -12.90 -5.94
CA ASP A 91 3.74 -13.76 -5.36
C ASP A 91 3.54 -13.94 -3.85
N ILE A 92 3.16 -12.87 -3.14
CA ILE A 92 2.80 -12.93 -1.71
C ILE A 92 1.57 -13.81 -1.48
N LEU A 93 0.53 -13.66 -2.30
CA LEU A 93 -0.69 -14.46 -2.19
C LEU A 93 -0.39 -15.95 -2.40
N ASN A 94 0.37 -16.29 -3.45
CA ASN A 94 0.78 -17.68 -3.72
C ASN A 94 1.61 -18.26 -2.58
N ASP A 95 2.53 -17.47 -2.02
CA ASP A 95 3.35 -17.90 -0.89
C ASP A 95 2.53 -18.06 0.41
N ALA A 96 1.54 -17.20 0.63
CA ALA A 96 0.62 -17.32 1.75
C ALA A 96 -0.28 -18.56 1.62
N GLU A 97 -0.82 -18.83 0.43
CA GLU A 97 -1.58 -20.04 0.14
C GLU A 97 -0.73 -21.29 0.40
N ARG A 98 0.49 -21.34 -0.16
CA ARG A 98 1.42 -22.45 0.06
C ARG A 98 1.70 -22.68 1.55
N ARG A 99 1.98 -21.62 2.31
CA ARG A 99 2.24 -21.69 3.75
C ARG A 99 1.01 -22.13 4.54
N ALA A 100 -0.18 -21.64 4.19
CA ALA A 100 -1.43 -22.02 4.82
C ALA A 100 -1.72 -23.52 4.63
N LEU A 101 -1.55 -24.04 3.41
CA LEU A 101 -1.73 -25.46 3.11
C LEU A 101 -0.65 -26.33 3.77
N ALA A 102 0.58 -25.84 3.88
CA ALA A 102 1.65 -26.57 4.56
C ALA A 102 1.42 -26.75 6.07
N GLN A 103 0.62 -25.88 6.71
CA GLN A 103 0.30 -26.02 8.14
C GLN A 103 -0.67 -27.16 8.45
N ASN A 104 -1.49 -27.57 7.47
CA ASN A 104 -2.42 -28.66 7.65
C ASN A 104 -2.43 -29.57 6.41
N PRO A 105 -1.71 -30.72 6.45
CA PRO A 105 -1.61 -31.65 5.32
C PRO A 105 -2.95 -32.22 4.84
N GLU A 106 -4.01 -32.13 5.64
CA GLU A 106 -5.36 -32.59 5.26
C GLU A 106 -6.01 -31.63 4.25
N MET A 107 -5.57 -30.36 4.19
CA MET A 107 -6.07 -29.36 3.26
C MET A 107 -5.43 -29.55 1.89
N LYS A 108 -6.27 -29.70 0.85
CA LYS A 108 -5.84 -29.86 -0.54
C LYS A 108 -5.95 -28.57 -1.34
N SER A 109 -6.80 -27.65 -0.89
CA SER A 109 -7.06 -26.38 -1.55
C SER A 109 -7.35 -25.28 -0.54
N ILE A 110 -7.21 -24.02 -0.97
CA ILE A 110 -7.54 -22.87 -0.15
C ILE A 110 -9.00 -22.86 0.33
N PHE A 111 -9.91 -23.49 -0.43
CA PHE A 111 -11.32 -23.59 -0.06
C PHE A 111 -11.57 -24.49 1.16
N ASP A 112 -10.66 -25.43 1.42
CA ASP A 112 -10.75 -26.31 2.60
C ASP A 112 -10.53 -25.54 3.91
N ILE A 113 -9.83 -24.39 3.85
CA ILE A 113 -9.61 -23.52 5.02
C ILE A 113 -10.96 -23.07 5.60
N MET A 114 -11.90 -22.68 4.74
CA MET A 114 -13.22 -22.23 5.21
C MET A 114 -13.93 -23.35 5.98
N THR A 115 -13.99 -24.56 5.41
CA THR A 115 -14.65 -25.72 6.01
C THR A 115 -13.98 -26.13 7.32
N ALA A 116 -12.65 -26.15 7.35
CA ALA A 116 -11.89 -26.44 8.57
C ALA A 116 -12.12 -25.38 9.65
N TYR A 117 -12.22 -24.09 9.27
CA TYR A 117 -12.48 -22.99 10.19
C TYR A 117 -13.86 -23.12 10.87
N TYR A 118 -14.88 -23.59 10.14
CA TYR A 118 -16.20 -23.89 10.74
C TYR A 118 -16.12 -24.99 11.80
N GLY A 119 -15.29 -26.01 11.58
CA GLY A 119 -15.15 -27.12 12.53
C GLY A 119 -14.59 -26.70 13.89
N GLN A 120 -13.95 -25.53 14.00
CA GLN A 120 -13.26 -25.11 15.22
C GLN A 120 -14.21 -24.77 16.40
N PHE A 121 -15.51 -24.58 16.17
CA PHE A 121 -16.43 -24.11 17.20
C PHE A 121 -16.53 -25.05 18.40
N SER A 122 -16.48 -26.37 18.15
CA SER A 122 -16.48 -27.36 19.22
C SER A 122 -15.23 -27.24 20.09
N ASP A 123 -14.07 -27.03 19.46
CA ASP A 123 -12.80 -26.89 20.18
C ASP A 123 -12.76 -25.60 21.00
N LEU A 124 -13.19 -24.47 20.41
CA LEU A 124 -13.32 -23.21 21.16
C LEU A 124 -14.27 -23.32 22.34
N LYS A 125 -15.36 -24.08 22.21
CA LYS A 125 -16.28 -24.34 23.32
C LYS A 125 -15.57 -25.11 24.43
N SER A 126 -14.93 -26.23 24.10
CA SER A 126 -14.20 -27.03 25.08
C SER A 126 -13.08 -26.23 25.76
N ILE A 127 -12.34 -25.41 25.01
CA ILE A 127 -11.26 -24.56 25.58
C ILE A 127 -11.80 -23.59 26.64
N LEU A 128 -13.02 -23.07 26.44
CA LEU A 128 -13.63 -22.11 27.35
C LEU A 128 -14.28 -22.77 28.58
N GLU A 129 -14.86 -23.94 28.42
CA GLU A 129 -15.71 -24.57 29.44
C GLU A 129 -14.98 -25.61 30.29
N GLU A 130 -13.95 -26.27 29.74
CA GLU A 130 -13.25 -27.35 30.41
C GLU A 130 -12.33 -26.87 31.54
N ARG A 131 -12.15 -27.76 32.53
CA ARG A 131 -11.37 -27.50 33.75
C ARG A 131 -10.04 -28.23 33.79
N ASP A 132 -9.93 -29.35 33.07
CA ASP A 132 -8.72 -30.17 33.05
C ASP A 132 -7.69 -29.57 32.07
N PRO A 133 -6.50 -29.14 32.53
CA PRO A 133 -5.46 -28.59 31.66
C PRO A 133 -5.11 -29.49 30.47
N THR A 134 -5.17 -30.81 30.65
CA THR A 134 -4.83 -31.81 29.62
C THR A 134 -5.87 -31.82 28.50
N ILE A 135 -7.16 -31.78 28.87
CA ILE A 135 -8.26 -31.73 27.90
C ILE A 135 -8.23 -30.39 27.15
N VAL A 136 -8.02 -29.29 27.87
CA VAL A 136 -7.93 -27.96 27.25
C VAL A 136 -6.74 -27.91 26.28
N GLN A 137 -5.59 -28.50 26.63
CA GLN A 137 -4.43 -28.58 25.74
C GLN A 137 -4.74 -29.33 24.43
N GLN A 138 -5.40 -30.49 24.49
CA GLN A 138 -5.77 -31.26 23.30
C GLN A 138 -6.66 -30.44 22.35
N HIS A 139 -7.66 -29.74 22.89
CA HIS A 139 -8.52 -28.87 22.08
C HIS A 139 -7.79 -27.63 21.56
N VAL A 140 -6.85 -27.06 22.31
CA VAL A 140 -5.97 -25.98 21.84
C VAL A 140 -5.16 -26.43 20.62
N GLU A 141 -4.57 -27.62 20.65
CA GLU A 141 -3.77 -28.14 19.54
C GLU A 141 -4.65 -28.35 18.30
N ALA A 142 -5.85 -28.92 18.47
CA ALA A 142 -6.82 -29.09 17.40
C ALA A 142 -7.31 -27.75 16.82
N TRP A 143 -7.62 -26.79 17.70
CA TRP A 143 -8.03 -25.45 17.33
C TRP A 143 -6.93 -24.73 16.54
N THR A 144 -5.69 -24.77 17.03
CA THR A 144 -4.54 -24.10 16.39
C THR A 144 -4.27 -24.64 14.99
N LYS A 145 -4.40 -25.96 14.77
CA LYS A 145 -4.28 -26.58 13.44
C LYS A 145 -5.33 -26.08 12.43
N ARG A 146 -6.48 -25.58 12.90
CA ARG A 146 -7.57 -25.03 12.07
C ARG A 146 -7.48 -23.51 11.94
N GLU A 147 -7.07 -22.81 12.99
CA GLU A 147 -6.93 -21.36 13.07
C GLU A 147 -5.69 -20.84 12.31
N ALA A 148 -4.58 -21.58 12.35
CA ALA A 148 -3.31 -21.12 11.77
C ALA A 148 -3.36 -20.94 10.24
N PRO A 149 -3.90 -21.87 9.43
CA PRO A 149 -4.05 -21.66 7.99
C PRO A 149 -4.87 -20.40 7.64
N ALA A 150 -5.97 -20.18 8.36
CA ALA A 150 -6.81 -18.99 8.20
C ALA A 150 -6.04 -17.70 8.53
N SER A 151 -5.31 -17.68 9.64
CA SER A 151 -4.48 -16.55 10.06
C SER A 151 -3.36 -16.24 9.04
N ILE A 152 -2.69 -17.27 8.51
CA ILE A 152 -1.65 -17.10 7.48
C ILE A 152 -2.26 -16.51 6.20
N LEU A 153 -3.41 -17.03 5.76
CA LEU A 153 -4.09 -16.51 4.58
C LEU A 153 -4.48 -15.04 4.76
N MET A 154 -5.10 -14.67 5.89
CA MET A 154 -5.52 -13.29 6.13
C MET A 154 -4.33 -12.34 6.13
N ASN A 155 -3.22 -12.71 6.80
CA ASN A 155 -2.00 -11.93 6.80
C ASN A 155 -1.40 -11.80 5.39
N GLY A 156 -1.41 -12.88 4.60
CA GLY A 156 -0.98 -12.84 3.21
C GLY A 156 -1.77 -11.87 2.36
N ILE A 157 -3.10 -11.90 2.48
CA ILE A 157 -3.99 -10.99 1.76
C ILE A 157 -3.77 -9.54 2.20
N LYS A 158 -3.67 -9.29 3.51
CA LYS A 158 -3.33 -7.96 4.04
C LYS A 158 -2.02 -7.47 3.45
N ASN A 159 -0.92 -8.21 3.61
CA ASN A 159 0.41 -7.79 3.13
C ASN A 159 0.42 -7.52 1.61
N ALA A 160 -0.23 -8.37 0.82
CA ALA A 160 -0.36 -8.17 -0.62
C ALA A 160 -1.15 -6.89 -0.95
N ALA A 161 -2.23 -6.64 -0.21
CA ALA A 161 -3.06 -5.45 -0.36
C ALA A 161 -2.32 -4.16 0.04
N GLU A 162 -1.54 -4.17 1.12
CA GLU A 162 -0.78 -3.00 1.56
C GLU A 162 0.21 -2.52 0.50
N ILE A 163 0.93 -3.46 -0.12
CA ILE A 163 1.87 -3.17 -1.20
C ILE A 163 1.13 -2.60 -2.41
N TYR A 164 0.02 -3.22 -2.79
CA TYR A 164 -0.77 -2.76 -3.93
C TYR A 164 -1.34 -1.35 -3.70
N PHE A 165 -1.98 -1.12 -2.56
CA PHE A 165 -2.56 0.18 -2.21
C PHE A 165 -1.52 1.27 -2.06
N SER A 166 -0.36 0.96 -1.46
CA SER A 166 0.78 1.88 -1.41
C SER A 166 1.27 2.26 -2.81
N ALA A 167 1.37 1.30 -3.74
CA ALA A 167 1.87 1.55 -5.08
C ALA A 167 0.94 2.43 -5.94
N ILE A 168 -0.38 2.33 -5.73
CA ILE A 168 -1.35 3.19 -6.41
C ILE A 168 -1.60 4.52 -5.68
N GLY A 169 -0.93 4.77 -4.55
CA GLY A 169 -1.05 6.00 -3.77
C GLY A 169 -2.39 6.14 -3.05
N GLN A 170 -2.97 5.02 -2.60
CA GLN A 170 -4.24 5.04 -1.88
C GLN A 170 -4.03 5.39 -0.40
N ASN A 171 -4.46 6.59 -0.02
CA ASN A 171 -4.20 7.16 1.31
C ASN A 171 -5.31 6.91 2.34
N ASN A 172 -6.49 6.43 1.91
CA ASN A 172 -7.64 6.20 2.78
C ASN A 172 -7.68 4.76 3.34
N ILE A 173 -6.52 4.20 3.65
CA ILE A 173 -6.37 2.83 4.16
C ILE A 173 -5.77 2.89 5.58
N ASP A 174 -6.46 2.28 6.54
CA ASP A 174 -5.99 2.10 7.91
C ASP A 174 -5.19 0.80 8.01
N TYR A 175 -3.87 0.93 7.86
CA TYR A 175 -2.92 -0.19 7.96
C TYR A 175 -2.75 -0.73 9.39
N SER A 176 -3.26 -0.02 10.41
CA SER A 176 -3.17 -0.45 11.81
C SER A 176 -4.15 -1.58 12.16
N LYS A 177 -5.13 -1.85 11.29
CA LYS A 177 -6.07 -2.96 11.48
C LYS A 177 -5.36 -4.31 11.48
N ASP A 178 -5.88 -5.26 12.25
CA ASP A 178 -5.53 -6.67 12.14
C ASP A 178 -5.89 -7.21 10.74
N ALA A 179 -5.38 -8.39 10.41
CA ALA A 179 -5.51 -8.92 9.05
C ALA A 179 -6.97 -9.22 8.68
N GLU A 180 -7.72 -9.85 9.58
CA GLU A 180 -9.14 -10.11 9.44
C GLU A 180 -9.97 -8.83 9.34
N GLY A 181 -9.72 -7.83 10.19
CA GLY A 181 -10.39 -6.54 10.15
C GLY A 181 -10.08 -5.77 8.87
N PHE A 182 -8.81 -5.81 8.43
CA PHE A 182 -8.39 -5.20 7.18
C PHE A 182 -9.11 -5.82 5.98
N VAL A 183 -9.11 -7.15 5.88
CA VAL A 183 -9.80 -7.87 4.78
C VAL A 183 -11.30 -7.62 4.83
N HIS A 184 -11.90 -7.56 6.01
CA HIS A 184 -13.33 -7.26 6.16
C HIS A 184 -13.70 -5.85 5.69
N ILE A 185 -12.87 -4.85 5.99
CA ILE A 185 -13.12 -3.44 5.64
C ILE A 185 -12.80 -3.15 4.17
N TYR A 186 -11.67 -3.66 3.67
CA TYR A 186 -11.13 -3.30 2.35
C TYR A 186 -11.33 -4.37 1.27
N GLY A 187 -11.88 -5.54 1.62
CA GLY A 187 -12.08 -6.67 0.71
C GLY A 187 -12.80 -6.30 -0.59
N ASP A 188 -13.88 -5.54 -0.52
CA ASP A 188 -14.67 -5.14 -1.71
C ASP A 188 -13.87 -4.38 -2.77
N GLN A 189 -12.78 -3.72 -2.36
CA GLN A 189 -11.86 -3.02 -3.27
C GLN A 189 -10.85 -4.00 -3.88
N LEU A 190 -10.41 -4.99 -3.09
CA LEU A 190 -9.45 -6.02 -3.50
C LEU A 190 -10.05 -7.02 -4.46
N TRP A 191 -11.31 -7.43 -4.25
CA TRP A 191 -11.94 -8.49 -5.06
C TRP A 191 -12.17 -8.11 -6.52
N LYS A 192 -12.05 -6.82 -6.86
CA LYS A 192 -12.10 -6.32 -8.25
C LYS A 192 -10.75 -6.42 -8.96
N LEU A 193 -9.69 -6.78 -8.24
CA LEU A 193 -8.33 -6.84 -8.75
C LEU A 193 -7.99 -8.28 -9.21
N PRO A 194 -7.14 -8.40 -10.25
CA PRO A 194 -6.58 -9.69 -10.63
C PRO A 194 -5.91 -10.40 -9.43
N PHE A 195 -5.98 -11.73 -9.43
CA PHE A 195 -5.43 -12.63 -8.40
C PHE A 195 -6.16 -12.58 -7.04
N PHE A 196 -6.49 -11.40 -6.51
CA PHE A 196 -7.24 -11.26 -5.26
C PHE A 196 -8.64 -11.89 -5.33
N GLN A 197 -9.33 -11.76 -6.47
CA GLN A 197 -10.66 -12.33 -6.68
C GLN A 197 -10.74 -13.84 -6.40
N THR A 198 -9.64 -14.58 -6.61
CA THR A 198 -9.57 -16.03 -6.36
C THR A 198 -9.82 -16.37 -4.88
N TYR A 199 -9.46 -15.46 -3.97
CA TYR A 199 -9.57 -15.64 -2.53
C TYR A 199 -10.87 -15.08 -1.95
N GLN A 200 -11.69 -14.36 -2.73
CA GLN A 200 -12.83 -13.58 -2.25
C GLN A 200 -13.75 -14.37 -1.32
N ASN A 201 -14.23 -15.54 -1.77
CA ASN A 201 -15.23 -16.30 -1.03
C ASN A 201 -14.69 -16.78 0.33
N VAL A 202 -13.50 -17.41 0.32
CA VAL A 202 -12.87 -17.94 1.52
C VAL A 202 -12.52 -16.80 2.47
N ALA A 203 -11.84 -15.76 1.95
CA ALA A 203 -11.35 -14.65 2.77
C ALA A 203 -12.47 -13.84 3.40
N THR A 204 -13.54 -13.55 2.66
CA THR A 204 -14.68 -12.77 3.18
C THR A 204 -15.37 -13.50 4.33
N ILE A 205 -15.61 -14.81 4.18
CA ILE A 205 -16.28 -15.61 5.20
C ILE A 205 -15.38 -15.79 6.41
N VAL A 206 -14.12 -16.19 6.20
CA VAL A 206 -13.15 -16.43 7.27
C VAL A 206 -12.87 -15.15 8.06
N ALA A 207 -12.61 -14.02 7.40
CA ALA A 207 -12.41 -12.73 8.07
C ALA A 207 -13.60 -12.35 8.95
N LYS A 208 -14.83 -12.49 8.42
CA LYS A 208 -16.04 -12.20 9.18
C LYS A 208 -16.18 -13.11 10.42
N LEU A 209 -15.92 -14.41 10.27
CA LEU A 209 -15.95 -15.35 11.39
C LEU A 209 -14.87 -15.04 12.43
N MET A 210 -13.63 -14.75 11.99
CA MET A 210 -12.52 -14.37 12.87
C MET A 210 -12.86 -13.14 13.72
N ILE A 211 -13.53 -12.15 13.14
CA ILE A 211 -14.00 -10.94 13.83
C ILE A 211 -15.12 -11.28 14.82
N VAL A 212 -16.15 -12.03 14.39
CA VAL A 212 -17.27 -12.43 15.25
C VAL A 212 -16.79 -13.23 16.47
N LEU A 213 -15.76 -14.06 16.28
CA LEU A 213 -15.18 -14.91 17.31
C LEU A 213 -14.04 -14.24 18.08
N LEU A 214 -13.70 -12.98 17.82
CA LEU A 214 -12.49 -12.34 18.36
C LEU A 214 -12.39 -12.45 19.88
N SER A 215 -13.48 -12.24 20.61
CA SER A 215 -13.50 -12.36 22.08
C SER A 215 -13.22 -13.79 22.56
N ARG A 216 -13.74 -14.81 21.87
CA ARG A 216 -13.51 -16.23 22.16
C ARG A 216 -12.11 -16.68 21.74
N ARG A 217 -11.59 -16.18 20.62
CA ARG A 217 -10.20 -16.42 20.18
C ARG A 217 -9.20 -15.86 21.19
N ASN A 218 -9.43 -14.63 21.66
CA ASN A 218 -8.61 -14.03 22.72
C ASN A 218 -8.66 -14.83 24.03
N ALA A 219 -9.84 -15.34 24.39
CA ALA A 219 -10.00 -16.20 25.55
C ALA A 219 -9.29 -17.56 25.38
N ALA A 220 -9.28 -18.12 24.17
CA ALA A 220 -8.50 -19.31 23.86
C ALA A 220 -6.99 -19.04 24.00
N PHE A 221 -6.48 -17.92 23.48
CA PHE A 221 -5.08 -17.52 23.71
C PHE A 221 -4.74 -17.35 25.20
N LEU A 222 -5.65 -16.79 25.99
CA LEU A 222 -5.48 -16.71 27.44
C LEU A 222 -5.43 -18.09 28.09
N ALA A 223 -6.30 -19.02 27.67
CA ALA A 223 -6.28 -20.41 28.15
C ALA A 223 -4.93 -21.08 27.85
N ILE A 224 -4.35 -20.86 26.66
CA ILE A 224 -3.02 -21.37 26.30
C ILE A 224 -1.95 -20.88 27.28
N GLN A 225 -1.96 -19.59 27.60
CA GLN A 225 -0.99 -19.01 28.53
C GLN A 225 -1.15 -19.58 29.95
N VAL A 226 -2.39 -19.75 30.41
CA VAL A 226 -2.68 -20.32 31.74
C VAL A 226 -2.25 -21.78 31.82
N ILE A 227 -2.60 -22.61 30.84
CA ILE A 227 -2.17 -24.02 30.78
C ILE A 227 -0.64 -24.13 30.78
N THR A 228 0.03 -23.28 30.01
CA THR A 228 1.50 -23.26 29.97
C THR A 228 2.07 -23.00 31.37
N CYS A 229 1.45 -22.14 32.18
CA CYS A 229 1.90 -21.88 33.54
C CYS A 229 1.62 -23.04 34.49
N ILE A 230 0.44 -23.68 34.37
CA ILE A 230 0.07 -24.84 35.19
C ILE A 230 1.02 -26.02 34.89
N ILE A 231 1.38 -26.24 33.63
CA ILE A 231 2.22 -27.36 33.20
C ILE A 231 3.72 -27.09 33.42
N ALA A 232 4.19 -25.85 33.23
CA ALA A 232 5.63 -25.55 33.23
C ALA A 232 6.28 -25.43 34.63
N ASP A 233 5.54 -25.67 35.70
CA ASP A 233 5.93 -25.47 37.10
C ASP A 233 6.13 -23.97 37.44
N GLU A 234 5.48 -23.48 38.51
CA GLU A 234 5.28 -22.04 38.80
C GLU A 234 6.59 -21.25 38.96
N GLY A 235 7.71 -21.93 39.25
CA GLY A 235 9.04 -21.32 39.36
C GLY A 235 9.65 -20.83 38.03
N LYS A 236 9.10 -21.24 36.87
CA LYS A 236 9.69 -20.93 35.55
C LYS A 236 8.92 -19.86 34.77
N VAL A 237 7.66 -19.59 35.14
CA VAL A 237 6.81 -18.61 34.45
C VAL A 237 6.30 -17.59 35.46
N LYS A 238 6.39 -16.30 35.13
CA LYS A 238 5.96 -15.23 36.04
C LYS A 238 4.43 -15.24 36.22
N GLY A 239 3.90 -16.01 37.17
CA GLY A 239 2.45 -16.12 37.43
C GLY A 239 1.73 -14.78 37.59
N ASN A 240 2.37 -13.80 38.24
CA ASN A 240 1.85 -12.44 38.38
C ASN A 240 1.54 -11.73 37.04
N TYR A 241 2.27 -12.07 35.97
CA TYR A 241 1.98 -11.53 34.64
C TYR A 241 0.67 -12.10 34.09
N ILE A 242 0.43 -13.39 34.28
CA ILE A 242 -0.81 -14.05 33.84
C ILE A 242 -2.02 -13.53 34.58
N ILE A 243 -1.92 -13.33 35.91
CA ILE A 243 -2.99 -12.74 36.71
C ILE A 243 -3.37 -11.37 36.12
N LYS A 244 -2.38 -10.53 35.80
CA LYS A 244 -2.61 -9.22 35.18
C LYS A 244 -3.28 -9.32 33.81
N GLU A 245 -2.87 -10.30 32.98
CA GLU A 245 -3.50 -10.54 31.68
C GLU A 245 -4.95 -11.02 31.83
N ILE A 246 -5.24 -11.89 32.79
CA ILE A 246 -6.60 -12.32 33.13
C ILE A 246 -7.47 -11.12 33.54
N GLU A 247 -6.97 -10.24 34.42
CA GLU A 247 -7.68 -9.03 34.83
C GLU A 247 -7.93 -8.08 33.65
N ASN A 248 -6.93 -7.87 32.79
CA ASN A 248 -7.05 -7.04 31.60
C ASN A 248 -8.09 -7.61 30.63
N HIS A 249 -8.12 -8.92 30.44
CA HIS A 249 -9.10 -9.62 29.62
C HIS A 249 -10.52 -9.45 30.17
N LYS A 250 -10.69 -9.57 31.49
CA LYS A 250 -11.96 -9.32 32.19
C LYS A 250 -12.42 -7.87 32.05
N LYS A 251 -11.51 -6.89 32.17
CA LYS A 251 -11.81 -5.45 31.98
C LYS A 251 -12.33 -5.13 30.58
N LYS A 252 -11.91 -5.90 29.56
CA LYS A 252 -12.42 -5.77 28.17
C LYS A 252 -13.81 -6.37 27.97
N GLY A 253 -14.38 -7.02 28.98
CA GLY A 253 -15.70 -7.66 28.91
C GLY A 253 -15.70 -8.98 28.11
N TYR A 254 -14.54 -9.60 27.93
CA TYR A 254 -14.42 -10.86 27.21
C TYR A 254 -14.73 -12.07 28.11
N PRO A 255 -15.23 -13.18 27.53
CA PRO A 255 -15.47 -14.40 28.30
C PRO A 255 -14.15 -14.92 28.86
N LEU A 256 -14.16 -15.31 30.13
CA LEU A 256 -13.00 -15.90 30.77
C LEU A 256 -13.06 -17.43 30.62
N PRO A 257 -11.99 -18.09 30.16
CA PRO A 257 -11.97 -19.55 30.11
C PRO A 257 -11.97 -20.11 31.54
N ARG A 258 -12.66 -21.23 31.76
CA ARG A 258 -12.83 -21.82 33.09
C ARG A 258 -11.50 -22.20 33.75
N ILE A 259 -10.50 -22.58 32.95
CA ILE A 259 -9.15 -22.85 33.43
C ILE A 259 -8.48 -21.62 34.07
N ALA A 260 -8.77 -20.41 33.57
CA ALA A 260 -8.24 -19.17 34.13
C ALA A 260 -8.91 -18.79 35.45
N GLU A 261 -10.19 -19.12 35.62
CA GLU A 261 -10.90 -18.96 36.90
C GLU A 261 -10.26 -19.85 37.98
N ILE A 262 -10.00 -21.11 37.64
CA ILE A 262 -9.34 -22.06 38.56
C ILE A 262 -7.92 -21.60 38.90
N TYR A 263 -7.19 -21.07 37.92
CA TYR A 263 -5.86 -20.53 38.16
C TYR A 263 -5.84 -19.39 39.18
N LEU A 264 -6.83 -18.48 39.12
CA LEU A 264 -7.03 -17.42 40.11
C LEU A 264 -7.51 -17.92 41.48
N GLU A 265 -8.24 -19.03 41.54
CA GLU A 265 -8.68 -19.61 42.83
C GLU A 265 -7.50 -20.24 43.59
N ASN A 266 -6.45 -20.66 42.88
CA ASN A 266 -5.30 -21.36 43.44
C ASN A 266 -4.09 -20.45 43.73
N ASN A 267 -4.13 -19.16 43.36
CA ASN A 267 -3.04 -18.17 43.49
C ASN A 267 -3.56 -16.83 44.04
#